data_AF-A0A8H7EMJ0-F1
#
_entry.id   AF-A0A8H7EMJ0-F1
#
_cell.length_a   1.000
_cell.length_b   1.000
_cell.length_c   1.000
_cell.angle_alpha   90.00
_cell.angle_beta   90.00
_cell.angle_gamma   90.00
#
_symmetry.space_group_name_H-M   'P 1'
#
loop_
_entity.id
_entity.type
_entity.pdbx_description
1 polymer ?
#
loop_
_entity_poly.entity_id
_entity_poly.type
_entity_poly.pdbx_seq_one_letter_code
_entity_poly.pdbx_strand_id
1 'polypeptide(L)'
;MAKQKPRTSQETPVLTLHHVKHFLSKLLMDPTYFWYLAGVLLIGEVFFNMLIIQKVPYTEIDWKAYMQEVEGFIHGERDYKALRGDTGPLVYPAGFVYIYSGLYILTDGGNNVRLAQYLFEGLYIVTQWVVFAIYAHSRKVVFEV
;
A
#
# COMPACT_ATOMS: atom_id res chain seq x y z
N MET A 1 -62.01 -32.36 -10.82
CA MET A 1 -60.65 -32.91 -10.97
C MET A 1 -59.73 -31.82 -11.51
N ALA A 2 -58.87 -31.27 -10.65
CA ALA A 2 -57.96 -30.16 -10.99
C ALA A 2 -56.72 -30.71 -11.72
N LYS A 3 -56.41 -30.16 -12.89
CA LYS A 3 -55.14 -30.42 -13.60
C LYS A 3 -54.05 -29.56 -12.97
N GLN A 4 -53.11 -30.19 -12.27
CA GLN A 4 -51.89 -29.53 -11.82
C GLN A 4 -51.06 -29.12 -13.04
N LYS A 5 -50.79 -27.81 -13.15
CA LYS A 5 -49.87 -27.23 -14.14
C LYS A 5 -48.44 -27.71 -13.84
N PRO A 6 -47.65 -28.17 -14.82
CA PRO A 6 -46.29 -28.63 -14.58
C PRO A 6 -45.44 -27.48 -14.02
N ARG A 7 -44.75 -27.77 -12.91
CA ARG A 7 -43.80 -26.87 -12.26
C ARG A 7 -42.64 -26.64 -13.23
N THR A 8 -42.51 -25.45 -13.80
CA THR A 8 -41.35 -25.05 -14.58
C THR A 8 -40.12 -25.17 -13.68
N SER A 9 -39.22 -26.08 -14.03
CA SER A 9 -37.88 -26.18 -13.46
C SER A 9 -37.18 -24.85 -13.65
N GLN A 10 -36.84 -24.17 -12.55
CA GLN A 10 -36.00 -22.99 -12.63
C GLN A 10 -34.62 -23.44 -13.13
N GLU A 11 -34.28 -23.07 -14.36
CA GLU A 11 -32.96 -23.30 -14.92
C GLU A 11 -31.93 -22.59 -14.04
N THR A 12 -30.95 -23.34 -13.55
CA THR A 12 -29.82 -22.76 -12.84
C THR A 12 -29.10 -21.79 -13.78
N PRO A 13 -28.74 -20.57 -13.33
CA PRO A 13 -28.04 -19.63 -14.20
C PRO A 13 -26.67 -20.21 -14.51
N VAL A 14 -26.51 -20.77 -15.72
CA VAL A 14 -25.24 -21.28 -16.20
C VAL A 14 -24.32 -20.06 -16.37
N LEU A 15 -23.16 -20.06 -15.72
CA LEU A 15 -22.22 -18.94 -15.74
C LEU A 15 -21.62 -18.79 -17.16
N THR A 16 -22.33 -18.10 -18.04
CA THR A 16 -21.90 -17.81 -19.41
C THR A 16 -20.83 -16.70 -19.44
N LEU A 17 -19.93 -16.74 -20.43
CA LEU A 17 -18.88 -15.72 -20.64
C LEU A 17 -19.43 -14.28 -20.66
N HIS A 18 -20.64 -14.10 -21.20
CA HIS A 18 -21.34 -12.81 -21.22
C HIS A 18 -21.59 -12.25 -19.81
N HIS A 19 -22.01 -13.11 -18.86
CA HIS A 19 -22.25 -12.71 -17.47
C HIS A 19 -20.96 -12.28 -16.77
N VAL A 20 -19.86 -13.00 -17.01
CA VAL A 20 -18.54 -12.65 -16.46
C VAL A 20 -18.05 -11.32 -17.03
N LYS A 21 -18.14 -11.12 -18.34
CA LYS A 21 -17.73 -9.87 -18.99
C LYS A 21 -18.54 -8.68 -18.49
N HIS A 22 -19.86 -8.83 -18.39
CA HIS A 22 -20.75 -7.79 -17.88
C HIS A 22 -20.47 -7.46 -16.41
N PHE A 23 -20.24 -8.47 -15.57
CA PHE A 23 -19.85 -8.27 -14.19
C PHE A 23 -18.51 -7.53 -14.06
N LEU A 24 -17.48 -7.94 -14.80
CA LEU A 24 -16.17 -7.28 -14.80
C LEU A 24 -16.26 -5.83 -15.28
N SER A 25 -17.06 -5.58 -16.34
CA SER A 25 -17.30 -4.22 -16.83
C SER A 25 -17.91 -3.33 -15.74
N LYS A 26 -18.91 -3.84 -15.01
CA LYS A 26 -19.49 -3.10 -13.88
C LYS A 26 -18.49 -2.89 -12.75
N LEU A 27 -17.79 -3.94 -12.33
CA LEU A 27 -16.80 -3.83 -11.25
C LEU A 27 -15.71 -2.78 -11.55
N LEU A 28 -15.27 -2.68 -12.81
CA LEU A 28 -14.18 -1.79 -13.22
C LEU A 28 -14.63 -0.37 -13.59
N MET A 29 -15.87 -0.20 -14.10
CA MET A 29 -16.31 1.09 -14.66
C MET A 29 -17.48 1.74 -13.93
N ASP A 30 -18.22 1.01 -13.10
CA ASP A 30 -19.35 1.57 -12.35
C ASP A 30 -18.87 2.12 -10.98
N PRO A 31 -18.99 3.43 -10.72
CA PRO A 31 -18.56 4.05 -9.47
C PRO A 31 -19.22 3.46 -8.22
N THR A 32 -20.38 2.82 -8.37
CA THR A 32 -21.07 2.11 -7.28
C THR A 32 -20.22 0.99 -6.70
N TYR A 33 -19.37 0.36 -7.52
CA TYR A 33 -18.51 -0.74 -7.10
C TYR A 33 -17.11 -0.30 -6.67
N PHE A 34 -16.82 1.01 -6.69
CA PHE A 34 -15.47 1.54 -6.46
C PHE A 34 -14.83 1.02 -5.18
N TRP A 35 -15.53 1.06 -4.04
CA TRP A 35 -14.95 0.62 -2.77
C TRP A 35 -14.73 -0.89 -2.68
N TYR A 36 -15.50 -1.69 -3.43
CA TYR A 36 -15.23 -3.13 -3.55
C TYR A 36 -13.96 -3.37 -4.36
N LEU A 37 -13.79 -2.68 -5.49
CA LEU A 37 -12.58 -2.74 -6.29
C LEU A 37 -11.35 -2.26 -5.49
N ALA A 38 -11.45 -1.11 -4.83
CA ALA A 38 -10.40 -0.56 -3.99
C ALA A 38 -10.02 -1.52 -2.84
N GLY A 39 -11.01 -2.16 -2.21
CA GLY A 39 -10.77 -3.16 -1.17
C GLY A 39 -10.00 -4.38 -1.68
N VAL A 40 -10.38 -4.92 -2.84
CA VAL A 40 -9.66 -6.03 -3.49
C VAL A 40 -8.24 -5.62 -3.84
N LEU A 41 -8.04 -4.41 -4.37
CA LEU A 41 -6.72 -3.89 -4.68
C LEU A 41 -5.87 -3.73 -3.42
N LEU A 42 -6.38 -3.13 -2.34
CA LEU A 42 -5.64 -2.98 -1.07
C LEU A 42 -5.23 -4.34 -0.48
N ILE A 43 -6.12 -5.34 -0.51
CA ILE A 43 -5.78 -6.70 -0.05
C ILE A 43 -4.67 -7.30 -0.92
N GLY A 44 -4.76 -7.11 -2.24
CA GLY A 44 -3.72 -7.50 -3.18
C GLY A 44 -2.38 -6.83 -2.86
N GLU A 45 -2.38 -5.52 -2.65
CA GLU A 45 -1.20 -4.73 -2.31
C GLU A 45 -0.53 -5.25 -1.02
N VAL A 46 -1.28 -5.47 0.06
CA VAL A 46 -0.75 -6.06 1.30
C VAL A 46 -0.14 -7.43 1.03
N PHE A 47 -0.86 -8.29 0.31
CA PHE A 47 -0.36 -9.64 0.02
C PHE A 47 0.94 -9.63 -0.79
N PHE A 48 1.01 -8.83 -1.86
CA PHE A 48 2.19 -8.75 -2.71
C PHE A 48 3.37 -8.09 -2.00
N ASN A 49 3.15 -7.01 -1.22
CA ASN A 49 4.22 -6.38 -0.44
C ASN A 49 4.77 -7.34 0.61
N MET A 50 3.92 -8.08 1.34
CA MET A 50 4.35 -9.15 2.23
C MET A 50 5.20 -10.21 1.52
N LEU A 51 4.81 -10.65 0.32
CA LEU A 51 5.61 -11.59 -0.46
C LEU A 51 6.96 -11.00 -0.86
N ILE A 52 7.01 -9.75 -1.31
CA ILE A 52 8.25 -9.06 -1.69
C ILE A 52 9.18 -8.98 -0.48
N ILE A 53 8.68 -8.50 0.65
CA ILE A 53 9.44 -8.40 1.90
C ILE A 53 10.02 -9.78 2.26
N GLN A 54 9.21 -10.84 2.20
CA GLN A 54 9.63 -12.18 2.62
C GLN A 54 10.55 -12.91 1.64
N LYS A 55 10.47 -12.62 0.34
CA LYS A 55 11.10 -13.45 -0.70
C LYS A 55 12.16 -12.74 -1.51
N VAL A 56 12.18 -11.41 -1.54
CA VAL A 56 13.13 -10.64 -2.34
C VAL A 56 14.25 -10.11 -1.44
N PRO A 57 15.53 -10.35 -1.78
CA PRO A 57 16.64 -9.77 -1.04
C PRO A 57 16.60 -8.24 -1.08
N TYR A 58 16.71 -7.60 0.09
CA TYR A 58 16.74 -6.15 0.20
C TYR A 58 18.18 -5.63 0.11
N THR A 59 18.36 -4.50 -0.58
CA THR A 59 19.62 -3.75 -0.61
C THR A 59 19.47 -2.50 0.24
N GLU A 60 20.31 -2.35 1.25
CA GLU A 60 20.11 -1.44 2.39
C GLU A 60 21.05 -0.22 2.40
N ILE A 61 21.63 0.13 1.24
CA ILE A 61 22.66 1.18 1.13
C ILE A 61 22.19 2.51 1.73
N ASP A 62 21.03 3.00 1.27
CA ASP A 62 20.48 4.26 1.76
C ASP A 62 20.01 4.15 3.21
N TRP A 63 19.38 3.02 3.59
CA TRP A 63 18.94 2.82 4.96
C TRP A 63 20.08 2.93 5.96
N LYS A 64 21.21 2.27 5.70
CA LYS A 64 22.41 2.35 6.54
C LYS A 64 22.94 3.77 6.63
N ALA A 65 23.06 4.47 5.50
CA ALA A 65 23.51 5.85 5.48
C ALA A 65 22.60 6.74 6.34
N TYR A 66 21.28 6.59 6.20
CA TYR A 66 20.31 7.36 6.97
C TYR A 66 20.41 7.09 8.47
N MET A 67 20.62 5.83 8.88
CA MET A 67 20.79 5.47 10.28
C MET A 67 22.07 6.08 10.87
N GLN A 68 23.17 6.07 10.13
CA GLN A 68 24.44 6.71 10.54
C GLN A 68 24.31 8.23 10.66
N GLU A 69 23.64 8.86 9.69
CA GLU A 69 23.39 10.30 9.69
C GLU A 69 22.60 10.74 10.94
N VAL A 70 21.50 10.05 11.25
CA VAL A 70 20.66 10.41 12.41
C VAL A 70 21.24 9.93 13.74
N GLU A 71 22.09 8.91 13.74
CA GLU A 71 22.82 8.48 14.93
C GLU A 71 23.68 9.61 15.51
N GLY A 72 24.36 10.39 14.66
CA GLY A 72 25.11 11.57 15.10
C GLY A 72 24.21 12.57 15.85
N PHE A 73 23.02 12.84 15.30
CA PHE A 73 22.04 13.71 15.94
C PHE A 73 21.54 13.14 17.28
N ILE A 74 21.23 11.84 17.34
CA ILE A 74 20.79 11.17 18.58
C ILE A 74 21.87 11.28 19.67
N HIS A 75 23.15 11.18 19.29
CA HIS A 75 24.28 11.30 20.21
C HIS A 75 24.66 12.74 20.59
N GLY A 76 23.91 13.74 20.13
CA GLY A 76 24.08 15.13 20.56
C GLY A 76 24.71 16.06 19.54
N GLU A 77 25.06 15.59 18.34
CA GLU A 77 25.54 16.48 17.27
C GLU A 77 24.42 17.43 16.83
N ARG A 78 24.75 18.71 16.70
CA ARG A 78 23.81 19.78 16.30
C ARG A 78 24.34 20.62 15.14
N ASP A 79 25.63 20.54 14.82
CA ASP A 79 26.14 21.08 13.56
C ASP A 79 25.72 20.16 12.42
N TYR A 80 24.80 20.66 11.60
CA TYR A 80 24.26 19.91 10.46
C TYR A 80 25.35 19.45 9.48
N LYS A 81 26.42 20.23 9.35
CA LYS A 81 27.53 19.91 8.44
C LYS A 81 28.36 18.72 8.92
N ALA A 82 28.25 18.36 10.20
CA ALA A 82 28.94 17.23 10.80
C ALA A 82 28.14 15.92 10.67
N LEU A 83 26.84 15.98 10.39
CA LEU A 83 26.00 14.79 10.18
C LEU A 83 26.32 14.16 8.81
N ARG A 84 26.67 12.87 8.80
CA ARG A 84 27.08 12.14 7.59
C ARG A 84 27.00 10.63 7.81
N GLY A 85 26.84 9.89 6.72
CA GLY A 85 26.95 8.44 6.66
C GLY A 85 27.99 7.98 5.64
N ASP A 86 28.00 6.69 5.34
CA ASP A 86 28.93 6.07 4.38
C ASP A 86 28.78 6.61 2.95
N THR A 87 27.62 7.19 2.63
CA THR A 87 27.32 7.78 1.31
C THR A 87 27.62 9.27 1.22
N GLY A 88 28.05 9.92 2.31
CA GLY A 88 28.40 11.34 2.34
C GLY A 88 27.67 12.15 3.43
N PRO A 89 27.71 13.48 3.34
CA PRO A 89 27.05 14.36 4.30
C PRO A 89 25.53 14.30 4.18
N LEU A 90 24.84 14.56 5.29
CA LEU A 90 23.39 14.66 5.33
C LEU A 90 22.91 15.85 4.49
N VAL A 91 22.15 15.58 3.43
CA VAL A 91 21.63 16.60 2.48
C VAL A 91 20.14 16.91 2.62
N TYR A 92 19.39 16.07 3.32
CA TYR A 92 17.96 16.26 3.60
C TYR A 92 17.72 17.38 4.62
N PRO A 93 16.50 17.93 4.78
CA PRO A 93 16.19 18.94 5.80
C PRO A 93 15.89 18.31 7.18
N ALA A 94 15.80 19.14 8.24
CA ALA A 94 15.62 18.68 9.63
C ALA A 94 14.40 17.76 9.88
N GLY A 95 13.35 17.85 9.06
CA GLY A 95 12.21 16.92 9.14
C GLY A 95 12.62 15.46 8.92
N PHE A 96 13.58 15.20 8.03
CA PHE A 96 14.17 13.88 7.84
C PHE A 96 14.83 13.40 9.14
N VAL A 97 15.66 14.24 9.76
CA VAL A 97 16.36 13.91 11.00
C VAL A 97 15.37 13.49 12.09
N TYR A 98 14.29 14.24 12.28
CA TYR A 98 13.32 13.91 13.34
C TYR A 98 12.54 12.63 13.06
N ILE A 99 12.08 12.43 11.82
CA ILE A 99 11.33 11.23 11.43
C ILE A 99 12.24 9.99 11.53
N TYR A 100 13.42 10.05 10.93
CA TYR A 100 14.36 8.92 10.90
C TYR A 100 15.01 8.67 12.26
N SER A 101 15.11 9.65 13.15
CA SER A 101 15.48 9.41 14.55
C SER A 101 14.43 8.54 15.27
N GLY A 102 13.14 8.78 15.01
CA GLY A 102 12.07 7.92 15.50
C GLY A 102 12.20 6.49 14.96
N LEU A 103 12.46 6.35 13.66
CA LEU A 103 12.68 5.06 13.02
C LEU A 103 13.92 4.35 13.58
N TYR A 104 15.03 5.05 13.79
CA TYR A 104 16.25 4.51 14.39
C TYR A 104 15.96 3.87 15.75
N ILE A 105 15.23 4.58 16.62
CA ILE A 105 14.86 4.06 17.95
C ILE A 105 13.95 2.84 17.83
N LEU A 106 12.93 2.88 16.96
CA LEU A 106 11.99 1.78 16.78
C LEU A 106 12.64 0.52 16.20
N THR A 107 13.71 0.67 15.42
CA THR A 107 14.35 -0.41 14.66
C THR A 107 15.67 -0.87 15.27
N ASP A 108 15.85 -0.69 16.58
CA ASP A 108 17.06 -1.12 17.31
C ASP A 108 18.34 -0.52 16.70
N GLY A 109 18.36 0.81 16.56
CA GLY A 109 19.47 1.53 15.95
C GLY A 109 19.60 1.30 14.44
N GLY A 110 18.50 0.95 13.77
CA GLY A 110 18.51 0.63 12.34
C GLY A 110 18.84 -0.83 12.01
N ASN A 111 19.14 -1.68 13.00
CA ASN A 111 19.51 -3.08 12.77
C ASN A 111 18.30 -3.96 12.39
N ASN A 112 17.10 -3.60 12.85
CA ASN A 112 15.87 -4.32 12.52
C ASN A 112 15.25 -3.80 11.21
N VAL A 113 15.95 -4.07 10.11
CA VAL A 113 15.51 -3.69 8.74
C VAL A 113 14.17 -4.34 8.39
N ARG A 114 13.90 -5.54 8.90
CA ARG A 114 12.61 -6.22 8.68
C ARG A 114 11.45 -5.43 9.25
N LEU A 115 11.59 -4.90 10.47
CA LEU A 115 10.58 -4.03 11.06
C LEU A 115 10.43 -2.74 10.27
N ALA A 116 11.53 -2.14 9.82
CA ALA A 116 11.49 -0.95 8.97
C ALA A 116 10.67 -1.19 7.69
N GLN A 117 10.86 -2.33 7.03
CA GLN A 117 10.09 -2.70 5.84
C GLN A 117 8.59 -2.76 6.11
N TYR A 118 8.15 -3.34 7.24
CA TYR A 118 6.73 -3.37 7.61
C TYR A 118 6.17 -1.98 7.95
N LEU A 119 6.98 -1.11 8.56
CA LEU A 119 6.58 0.27 8.82
C LEU A 119 6.35 1.02 7.50
N PHE A 120 7.24 0.86 6.52
CA PHE A 120 7.08 1.44 5.19
C PHE A 120 5.93 0.82 4.40
N GLU A 121 5.69 -0.48 4.51
CA GLU A 121 4.50 -1.13 3.94
C GLU A 121 3.22 -0.52 4.52
N GLY A 122 3.14 -0.37 5.85
CA GLY A 122 1.99 0.28 6.50
C GLY A 122 1.77 1.71 5.99
N LEU A 123 2.83 2.50 5.90
CA LEU A 123 2.79 3.86 5.35
C LEU A 123 2.31 3.86 3.89
N TYR A 124 2.80 2.94 3.07
CA TYR A 124 2.40 2.76 1.68
C TYR A 124 0.90 2.44 1.57
N ILE A 125 0.40 1.48 2.35
CA ILE A 125 -1.01 1.08 2.32
C ILE A 125 -1.93 2.22 2.78
N VAL A 126 -1.55 2.96 3.82
CA VAL A 126 -2.29 4.16 4.26
C VAL A 126 -2.31 5.22 3.15
N THR A 127 -1.17 5.47 2.51
CA THR A 127 -1.07 6.41 1.39
C THR A 127 -1.97 5.98 0.23
N GLN A 128 -1.96 4.70 -0.11
CA GLN A 128 -2.79 4.14 -1.17
C GLN A 128 -4.29 4.26 -0.84
N TRP A 129 -4.67 4.03 0.42
CA TRP A 129 -6.04 4.25 0.88
C TRP A 129 -6.46 5.72 0.75
N VAL A 130 -5.60 6.68 1.11
CA VAL A 130 -5.86 8.11 0.93
C VAL A 130 -6.06 8.45 -0.55
N VAL A 131 -5.22 7.90 -1.45
CA VAL A 131 -5.38 8.08 -2.90
C VAL A 131 -6.74 7.56 -3.38
N PHE A 132 -7.15 6.37 -2.93
CA PHE A 132 -8.49 5.85 -3.25
C PHE A 132 -9.62 6.71 -2.67
N ALA A 133 -9.45 7.25 -1.46
CA ALA A 133 -10.43 8.17 -0.87
C ALA A 133 -10.55 9.47 -1.69
N ILE A 134 -9.45 10.01 -2.21
CA ILE A 134 -9.46 11.18 -3.11
C ILE A 134 -10.22 10.85 -4.40
N TYR A 135 -9.96 9.69 -5.02
CA TYR A 135 -10.69 9.26 -6.21
C TYR A 135 -12.19 9.12 -5.96
N ALA A 136 -12.58 8.47 -4.86
CA ALA A 136 -13.99 8.38 -4.46
C ALA A 136 -14.63 9.77 -4.25
N HIS A 137 -13.90 10.69 -3.61
CA HIS A 137 -14.40 12.04 -3.34
C HIS A 137 -14.52 12.90 -4.60
N SER A 138 -13.63 12.73 -5.57
CA SER A 138 -13.58 13.55 -6.78
C SER A 138 -14.84 13.43 -7.66
N ARG A 139 -15.65 12.37 -7.50
CA ARG A 139 -16.91 12.08 -8.22
C ARG A 139 -16.85 12.30 -9.75
N LYS A 140 -15.66 12.23 -10.36
CA LYS A 140 -15.41 12.42 -11.80
C LYS A 140 -14.84 11.17 -12.47
N VAL A 141 -15.50 10.04 -12.24
CA VAL A 141 -15.39 8.89 -13.15
C VAL A 141 -16.80 8.59 -13.64
N VAL A 142 -17.39 9.56 -14.33
CA VAL A 142 -18.55 9.30 -15.18
C VAL A 142 -17.96 8.81 -16.49
N PHE A 143 -17.84 7.49 -16.65
CA PHE A 143 -17.78 6.93 -18.00
C PHE A 143 -19.21 7.07 -18.55
N GLU A 144 -19.49 8.18 -19.24
CA GLU A 144 -20.65 8.22 -20.12
C GLU A 144 -20.40 7.15 -21.20
N VAL A 145 -21.18 6.08 -21.14
CA VAL A 145 -21.26 5.03 -22.17
C VAL A 145 -22.46 5.31 -23.04
#